data_AF-A0A5N6XJM3-F1
#
_entry.id   AF-A0A5N6XJM3-F1
#
_cell.length_a   1.000
_cell.length_b   1.000
_cell.length_c   1.000
_cell.angle_alpha   90.00
_cell.angle_beta   90.00
_cell.angle_gamma   90.00
#
_symmetry.space_group_name_H-M   'P 1'
#
loop_
_entity.id
_entity.type
_entity.pdbx_description
1 polymer ?
#
loop_
_entity_poly.entity_id
_entity_poly.type
_entity_poly.pdbx_seq_one_letter_code
_entity_poly.pdbx_strand_id
1 'polypeptide(L)'
;MNEIPPQTPHKQLQKTLTALPTELHLQISTYLPYPDALALKHTSRHFYALVYTGVHLKVDWFVERFEQKLECPMEKCSFRTDEAFCNLRIRRIMERRRRHLECRRRAGGCLVVPGRTCQGDLVPAWLKRKGGLGGVVIFGNEVLVLGILFLGIYLLWGVVVGWLFG
;
A
#
# COMPACT_ATOMS: atom_id res chain seq x y z
N MET A 1 -28.54 -50.31 -32.44
CA MET A 1 -28.33 -48.99 -33.07
C MET A 1 -29.09 -47.98 -32.24
N ASN A 2 -28.40 -47.29 -31.34
CA ASN A 2 -28.99 -46.22 -30.56
C ASN A 2 -28.47 -44.92 -31.16
N GLU A 3 -29.34 -44.26 -31.92
CA GLU A 3 -29.11 -42.92 -32.46
C GLU A 3 -28.87 -41.97 -31.28
N ILE A 4 -27.67 -41.40 -31.22
CA ILE A 4 -27.32 -40.33 -30.29
C ILE A 4 -27.94 -39.04 -30.88
N PRO A 5 -28.86 -38.36 -30.17
CA PRO A 5 -29.46 -37.15 -30.71
C PRO A 5 -28.39 -36.05 -30.90
N PRO A 6 -28.49 -35.23 -31.95
CA PRO A 6 -27.52 -34.18 -32.23
C PRO A 6 -27.49 -33.18 -31.08
N GLN A 7 -26.32 -33.00 -30.47
CA GLN A 7 -26.11 -31.96 -29.46
C GLN A 7 -26.32 -30.60 -30.13
N THR A 8 -27.47 -29.96 -29.87
CA THR A 8 -27.68 -28.56 -30.22
C THR A 8 -26.61 -27.71 -29.53
N PRO A 9 -25.89 -26.83 -30.25
CA PRO A 9 -24.93 -25.95 -29.62
C PRO A 9 -25.71 -24.99 -28.71
N HIS A 10 -25.69 -25.24 -27.41
CA HIS A 10 -26.12 -24.25 -26.43
C HIS A 10 -25.22 -23.03 -26.61
N LYS A 11 -25.67 -22.03 -27.38
CA LYS A 11 -25.10 -20.68 -27.35
C LYS A 11 -25.26 -20.20 -25.91
N GLN A 12 -24.25 -20.43 -25.08
CA GLN A 12 -24.12 -19.76 -23.79
C GLN A 12 -24.06 -18.26 -24.11
N LEU A 13 -25.21 -17.60 -23.97
CA LEU A 13 -25.29 -16.15 -24.03
C LEU A 13 -24.39 -15.66 -22.91
N GLN A 14 -23.18 -15.18 -23.25
CA GLN A 14 -22.28 -14.62 -22.26
C GLN A 14 -23.00 -13.44 -21.61
N LYS A 15 -23.39 -13.63 -20.34
CA LYS A 15 -24.05 -12.59 -19.56
C LYS A 15 -23.00 -11.57 -19.16
N THR A 16 -22.81 -10.56 -20.01
CA THR A 16 -21.93 -9.43 -19.72
C THR A 16 -22.64 -8.42 -18.81
N LEU A 17 -21.90 -7.77 -17.92
CA LEU A 17 -22.42 -6.69 -17.07
C LEU A 17 -23.20 -5.66 -17.91
N THR A 18 -22.65 -5.24 -19.05
CA THR A 18 -23.25 -4.23 -19.94
C THR A 18 -24.56 -4.66 -20.59
N ALA A 19 -24.91 -5.95 -20.57
CA ALA A 19 -26.18 -6.45 -21.08
C ALA A 19 -27.33 -6.28 -20.06
N LEU A 20 -27.02 -5.86 -18.83
CA LEU A 20 -28.03 -5.58 -17.81
C LEU A 20 -28.76 -4.25 -18.10
N PRO A 21 -30.03 -4.12 -17.69
CA PRO A 21 -30.73 -2.84 -17.69
C PRO A 21 -30.01 -1.78 -16.84
N THR A 22 -30.23 -0.51 -17.19
CA THR A 22 -29.66 0.65 -16.47
C THR A 22 -30.07 0.70 -15.00
N GLU A 23 -31.27 0.28 -14.66
CA GLU A 23 -31.74 0.18 -13.27
C GLU A 23 -30.87 -0.77 -12.44
N LEU A 24 -30.48 -1.92 -13.03
CA LEU A 24 -29.59 -2.86 -12.35
C LEU A 24 -28.18 -2.30 -12.24
N HIS A 25 -27.69 -1.57 -13.25
CA HIS A 25 -26.42 -0.86 -13.15
C HIS A 25 -26.41 0.16 -11.99
N LEU A 26 -27.50 0.92 -11.85
CA LEU A 26 -27.66 1.90 -10.78
C LEU A 26 -27.70 1.21 -9.43
N GLN A 27 -28.53 0.18 -9.28
CA GLN A 27 -28.62 -0.60 -8.06
C GLN A 27 -27.26 -1.21 -7.67
N ILE A 28 -26.54 -1.84 -8.61
CA ILE A 28 -25.18 -2.37 -8.35
C ILE A 28 -24.26 -1.26 -7.85
N SER A 29 -24.30 -0.08 -8.46
CA SER A 29 -23.44 1.04 -8.08
C SER A 29 -23.68 1.53 -6.63
N THR A 30 -24.89 1.37 -6.09
CA THR A 30 -25.20 1.77 -4.70
C THR A 30 -24.54 0.87 -3.65
N TYR A 31 -24.18 -0.35 -4.01
CA TYR A 31 -23.52 -1.29 -3.09
C TYR A 31 -21.99 -1.22 -3.15
N LEU A 32 -21.41 -0.42 -4.05
CA LEU A 32 -19.97 -0.33 -4.22
C LEU A 32 -19.38 0.72 -3.29
N PRO A 33 -18.32 0.38 -2.51
CA PRO A 33 -17.58 1.39 -1.77
C PRO A 33 -16.84 2.32 -2.72
N TYR A 34 -16.47 3.51 -2.24
CA TYR A 34 -15.84 4.56 -3.06
C TYR A 34 -14.75 4.08 -4.05
N PRO A 35 -13.74 3.27 -3.64
CA PRO A 35 -12.69 2.82 -4.56
C PRO A 35 -13.21 2.02 -5.75
N ASP A 36 -14.22 1.18 -5.50
CA ASP A 36 -14.76 0.24 -6.48
C ASP A 36 -15.79 0.95 -7.37
N ALA A 37 -16.58 1.87 -6.81
CA ALA A 37 -17.46 2.76 -7.57
C ALA A 37 -16.64 3.67 -8.51
N LEU A 38 -15.54 4.25 -8.03
CA LEU A 38 -14.64 5.05 -8.86
C LEU A 38 -14.01 4.21 -9.98
N ALA A 39 -13.60 2.97 -9.68
CA ALA A 39 -13.10 2.06 -10.70
C ALA A 39 -14.18 1.79 -11.77
N LEU A 40 -15.41 1.46 -11.36
CA LEU A 40 -16.53 1.21 -12.26
C LEU A 40 -16.82 2.43 -13.15
N LYS A 41 -16.86 3.63 -12.56
CA LYS A 41 -17.05 4.91 -13.26
C LYS A 41 -16.05 5.11 -14.41
N HIS A 42 -14.81 4.68 -14.24
CA HIS A 42 -13.75 4.80 -15.27
C HIS A 42 -13.66 3.63 -16.25
N THR A 43 -14.54 2.63 -16.19
CA THR A 43 -14.53 1.50 -17.15
C THR A 43 -15.15 1.84 -18.51
N SER A 44 -16.19 2.66 -18.54
CA SER A 44 -16.92 3.00 -19.76
C SER A 44 -17.60 4.36 -19.65
N ARG A 45 -17.97 4.96 -20.79
CA ARG A 45 -18.71 6.23 -20.82
C ARG A 45 -20.09 6.13 -20.16
N HIS A 46 -20.75 4.97 -20.27
CA HIS A 46 -22.05 4.71 -19.65
C HIS A 46 -21.96 4.79 -18.13
N PHE A 47 -21.00 4.08 -17.52
CA PHE A 47 -20.78 4.12 -16.08
C PHE A 47 -20.24 5.46 -15.61
N TYR A 48 -19.46 6.16 -16.45
CA TYR A 48 -18.94 7.48 -16.11
C TYR A 48 -20.05 8.49 -15.81
N ALA A 49 -21.12 8.45 -16.60
CA ALA A 49 -22.27 9.34 -16.44
C ALA A 49 -23.24 8.88 -15.32
N LEU A 50 -23.30 7.57 -15.05
CA LEU A 50 -24.29 6.96 -14.16
C LEU A 50 -23.81 6.81 -12.71
N VAL A 51 -22.53 6.48 -12.50
CA VAL A 51 -22.02 6.10 -11.17
C VAL A 51 -21.70 7.33 -10.31
N TYR A 52 -22.31 7.38 -9.12
CA TYR A 52 -22.06 8.42 -8.14
C TYR A 52 -20.77 8.17 -7.34
N THR A 53 -19.90 9.18 -7.28
CA THR A 53 -18.65 9.17 -6.47
C THR A 53 -18.53 10.44 -5.61
N GLY A 54 -19.65 10.97 -5.14
CA GLY A 54 -19.68 12.21 -4.37
C GLY A 54 -19.22 12.06 -2.91
N VAL A 55 -19.40 13.14 -2.15
CA VAL A 55 -18.84 13.30 -0.80
C VAL A 55 -19.32 12.22 0.16
N HIS A 56 -20.62 11.89 0.15
CA HIS A 56 -21.19 10.87 1.05
C HIS A 56 -20.45 9.54 0.94
N LEU A 57 -20.25 9.05 -0.29
CA LEU A 57 -19.56 7.78 -0.52
C LEU A 57 -18.09 7.81 -0.05
N LYS A 58 -17.42 8.96 -0.18
CA LYS A 58 -16.05 9.15 0.31
C LYS A 58 -15.97 9.15 1.85
N VAL A 59 -16.94 9.79 2.50
CA VAL A 59 -17.03 9.84 3.96
C VAL A 59 -17.38 8.48 4.53
N ASP A 60 -18.41 7.81 3.98
CA ASP A 60 -18.82 6.47 4.41
C ASP A 60 -17.66 5.48 4.32
N TRP A 61 -16.89 5.54 3.23
CA TRP A 61 -15.69 4.73 3.07
C TRP A 61 -14.60 5.03 4.11
N PHE A 62 -14.43 6.30 4.52
CA PHE A 62 -13.50 6.63 5.61
C PHE A 62 -13.97 6.12 6.96
N VAL A 63 -15.26 6.25 7.26
CA VAL A 63 -15.85 5.73 8.50
C VAL A 63 -15.65 4.22 8.56
N GLU A 64 -15.98 3.49 7.50
CA GLU A 64 -15.78 2.04 7.41
C GLU A 64 -14.32 1.65 7.64
N ARG A 65 -13.37 2.36 7.01
CA ARG A 65 -11.94 2.10 7.21
C ARG A 65 -11.47 2.40 8.63
N PHE A 66 -12.00 3.45 9.25
CA PHE A 66 -11.67 3.81 10.63
C PHE A 66 -12.16 2.74 11.61
N GLU A 67 -13.39 2.26 11.44
CA GLU A 67 -13.97 1.17 12.23
C GLU A 67 -13.16 -0.14 12.07
N GLN A 68 -12.68 -0.42 10.86
CA GLN A 68 -11.84 -1.56 10.57
C GLN A 68 -10.39 -1.41 11.06
N LYS A 69 -10.02 -0.27 11.68
CA LYS A 69 -8.65 0.06 12.12
C LYS A 69 -7.62 -0.03 11.00
N LEU A 70 -8.04 0.34 9.79
CA LEU A 70 -7.17 0.45 8.63
C LEU A 70 -6.49 1.83 8.60
N GLU A 71 -5.42 1.93 7.81
CA GLU A 71 -4.77 3.23 7.60
C GLU A 71 -5.75 4.22 6.97
N CYS A 72 -5.96 5.34 7.65
CA CYS A 72 -6.79 6.46 7.20
C CYS A 72 -5.93 7.73 7.04
N PRO A 73 -6.06 8.48 5.93
CA PRO A 73 -5.41 9.77 5.78
C PRO A 73 -6.11 10.80 6.69
N MET A 74 -5.46 11.15 7.79
CA MET A 74 -5.95 12.19 8.72
C MET A 74 -5.49 13.62 8.32
N GLU A 75 -5.02 13.77 7.08
CA GLU A 75 -4.58 15.05 6.52
C GLU A 75 -5.79 15.85 6.00
N LYS A 76 -5.61 17.16 5.74
CA LYS A 76 -6.67 18.00 5.15
C LYS A 76 -6.97 17.54 3.71
N CYS A 77 -7.92 16.61 3.55
CA CYS A 77 -8.39 16.13 2.25
C CYS A 77 -9.45 17.07 1.66
N SER A 78 -9.36 17.36 0.35
CA SER A 78 -10.45 18.01 -0.39
C SER A 78 -11.45 16.96 -0.88
N PHE A 79 -12.73 17.12 -0.52
CA PHE A 79 -13.80 16.22 -0.98
C PHE A 79 -14.46 16.66 -2.29
N ARG A 80 -14.04 17.80 -2.86
CA ARG A 80 -14.70 18.46 -4.00
C ARG A 80 -14.71 17.60 -5.27
N THR A 81 -13.58 16.95 -5.59
CA THR A 81 -13.43 16.13 -6.80
C THR A 81 -12.74 14.82 -6.48
N ASP A 82 -12.83 13.84 -7.38
CA ASP A 82 -12.14 12.55 -7.23
C ASP A 82 -10.62 12.71 -7.34
N GLU A 83 -10.16 13.66 -8.16
CA GLU A 83 -8.74 13.95 -8.36
C GLU A 83 -8.09 14.69 -7.18
N ALA A 84 -8.82 15.61 -6.54
CA ALA A 84 -8.33 16.36 -5.38
C ALA A 84 -8.44 15.57 -4.07
N PHE A 85 -9.08 14.40 -4.10
CA PHE A 85 -9.35 13.59 -2.92
C PHE A 85 -8.10 12.86 -2.42
N CYS A 86 -7.29 13.56 -1.63
CA CYS A 86 -6.10 13.04 -0.96
C CYS A 86 -5.22 12.15 -1.87
N ASN A 87 -5.02 12.62 -3.11
CA ASN A 87 -4.61 11.83 -4.27
C ASN A 87 -3.44 10.87 -3.98
N LEU A 88 -2.32 11.37 -3.49
CA LEU A 88 -1.13 10.54 -3.26
C LEU A 88 -1.34 9.44 -2.20
N ARG A 89 -2.12 9.72 -1.15
CA ARG A 89 -2.34 8.74 -0.08
C ARG A 89 -3.46 7.77 -0.43
N ILE A 90 -4.55 8.25 -1.01
CA ILE A 90 -5.64 7.42 -1.51
C ILE A 90 -5.14 6.49 -2.61
N ARG A 91 -4.32 6.97 -3.55
CA ARG A 91 -3.71 6.14 -4.59
C ARG A 91 -2.91 4.97 -4.01
N ARG A 92 -2.09 5.23 -2.98
CA ARG A 92 -1.33 4.19 -2.27
C ARG A 92 -2.25 3.19 -1.57
N ILE A 93 -3.30 3.67 -0.90
CA ILE A 93 -4.30 2.81 -0.25
C ILE A 93 -4.99 1.92 -1.29
N MET A 94 -5.48 2.49 -2.40
CA MET A 94 -6.13 1.75 -3.48
C MET A 94 -5.18 0.72 -4.13
N GLU A 95 -3.90 1.05 -4.30
CA GLU A 95 -2.91 0.11 -4.83
C GLU A 95 -2.66 -1.07 -3.88
N ARG A 96 -2.56 -0.83 -2.58
CA ARG A 96 -2.44 -1.91 -1.60
C ARG A 96 -3.69 -2.78 -1.54
N ARG A 97 -4.89 -2.20 -1.66
CA ARG A 97 -6.16 -2.94 -1.75
C ARG A 97 -6.14 -3.88 -2.97
N ARG A 98 -5.74 -3.40 -4.15
CA ARG A 98 -5.60 -4.22 -5.37
C ARG A 98 -4.61 -5.37 -5.22
N ARG A 99 -3.52 -5.14 -4.49
CA ARG A 99 -2.51 -6.17 -4.19
C ARG A 99 -2.89 -7.06 -3.00
N HIS A 100 -4.11 -6.92 -2.47
CA HIS A 100 -4.60 -7.70 -1.34
C HIS A 100 -3.73 -7.59 -0.07
N LEU A 101 -3.00 -6.48 0.07
CA LEU A 101 -2.07 -6.26 1.19
C LEU A 101 -2.77 -5.80 2.48
N GLU A 102 -4.08 -5.51 2.40
CA GLU A 102 -4.92 -5.19 3.56
C GLU A 102 -5.66 -6.43 4.11
N CYS A 103 -5.53 -7.61 3.51
CA CYS A 103 -6.12 -8.86 4.04
C CYS A 103 -5.13 -9.69 4.84
N ARG A 104 -5.67 -10.56 5.70
CA ARG A 104 -4.92 -11.71 6.22
C ARG A 104 -5.06 -12.91 5.28
N ARG A 105 -3.93 -13.54 4.94
CA ARG A 105 -3.92 -14.78 4.17
C ARG A 105 -4.49 -15.93 5.02
N ARG A 106 -5.50 -16.63 4.51
CA ARG A 106 -6.05 -17.86 5.10
C ARG A 106 -6.14 -18.95 4.03
N ALA A 107 -6.12 -20.21 4.44
CA ALA A 107 -6.48 -21.31 3.54
C ALA A 107 -7.88 -21.04 2.97
N GLY A 108 -8.00 -20.95 1.64
CA GLY A 108 -9.26 -20.61 0.94
C GLY A 108 -9.44 -19.14 0.54
N GLY A 109 -8.49 -18.23 0.84
CA GLY A 109 -8.50 -16.87 0.26
C GLY A 109 -8.05 -15.73 1.18
N CYS A 110 -8.38 -14.52 0.75
CA CYS A 110 -8.04 -13.23 1.37
C CYS A 110 -9.23 -12.75 2.21
N LEU A 111 -9.14 -12.79 3.54
CA LEU A 111 -10.17 -12.17 4.39
C LEU A 111 -9.71 -10.76 4.75
N VAL A 112 -10.50 -9.74 4.39
CA VAL A 112 -10.35 -8.39 4.95
C VAL A 112 -10.64 -8.52 6.44
N VAL A 113 -9.66 -8.18 7.29
CA VAL A 113 -9.78 -8.41 8.73
C VAL A 113 -10.49 -7.21 9.37
N PRO A 114 -11.71 -7.37 9.91
CA PRO A 114 -12.33 -6.32 10.70
C PRO A 114 -11.60 -6.19 12.05
N GLY A 115 -11.14 -4.98 12.38
CA GLY A 115 -10.76 -4.61 13.75
C GLY A 115 -9.40 -5.10 14.27
N ARG A 116 -8.53 -5.68 13.42
CA ARG A 116 -7.09 -5.78 13.70
C ARG A 116 -6.35 -4.88 12.73
N THR A 117 -5.40 -4.09 13.22
CA THR A 117 -4.55 -3.25 12.37
C THR A 117 -3.93 -4.11 11.27
N CYS A 118 -4.32 -3.91 10.01
CA CYS A 118 -3.77 -4.66 8.87
C CYS A 118 -2.27 -4.36 8.63
N GLN A 119 -1.72 -3.42 9.37
CA GLN A 119 -0.30 -3.30 9.62
C GLN A 119 0.18 -4.44 10.53
N GLY A 120 0.70 -5.51 9.91
CA GLY A 120 1.83 -6.20 10.52
C GLY A 120 2.97 -5.19 10.58
N ASP A 121 3.44 -4.88 11.80
CA ASP A 121 4.54 -3.96 12.14
C ASP A 121 5.29 -3.38 10.92
N LEU A 122 4.74 -2.30 10.33
CA LEU A 122 5.45 -1.52 9.30
C LEU A 122 6.53 -0.62 9.90
N VAL A 123 6.79 -0.79 11.20
CA VAL A 123 7.99 -0.33 11.83
C VAL A 123 8.95 -1.52 11.78
N PRO A 124 9.87 -1.61 10.81
CA PRO A 124 10.94 -2.57 10.94
C PRO A 124 11.64 -2.30 12.29
N ALA A 125 12.08 -3.33 13.01
CA ALA A 125 12.48 -3.22 14.43
C ALA A 125 13.44 -2.06 14.76
N TRP A 126 14.21 -1.56 13.78
CA TRP A 126 15.09 -0.41 13.87
C TRP A 126 14.39 0.97 13.96
N LEU A 127 13.12 1.09 13.55
CA LEU A 127 12.36 2.36 13.55
C LEU A 127 11.42 2.50 14.77
N LYS A 128 11.37 1.50 15.68
CA LYS A 128 10.65 1.59 16.97
C LYS A 128 11.46 2.33 18.04
N ARG A 129 12.46 3.12 17.62
CA ARG A 129 13.32 3.88 18.52
C ARG A 129 12.99 5.36 18.40
N LYS A 130 12.16 5.84 19.32
CA LYS A 130 12.23 7.24 19.73
C LYS A 130 12.17 7.31 21.25
N GLY A 131 13.33 7.63 21.83
CA GLY A 131 13.49 7.88 23.25
C GLY A 131 14.85 7.43 23.77
N GLY A 132 15.92 8.13 23.41
CA GLY A 132 17.24 7.97 24.05
C GLY A 132 18.42 8.15 23.10
N LEU A 133 19.06 9.30 23.20
CA LEU A 133 20.37 9.67 22.64
C LEU A 133 21.38 8.49 22.60
N GLY A 134 22.16 8.41 21.52
CA GLY A 134 23.42 7.66 21.49
C GLY A 134 23.43 6.53 20.46
N GLY A 135 23.96 6.80 19.27
CA GLY A 135 24.15 5.73 18.27
C GLY A 135 24.52 6.15 16.86
N VAL A 136 25.00 7.38 16.63
CA VAL A 136 25.55 7.80 15.33
C VAL A 136 26.87 8.54 15.55
N VAL A 137 27.87 7.87 16.16
CA VAL A 137 29.30 8.24 16.01
C VAL A 137 30.18 7.00 16.29
N ILE A 138 29.92 5.82 15.71
CA ILE A 138 30.83 4.67 15.86
C ILE A 138 30.92 3.91 14.53
N PHE A 139 31.63 4.49 13.57
CA PHE A 139 32.28 3.75 12.47
C PHE A 139 33.44 4.53 11.83
N GLY A 140 33.59 5.83 12.13
CA GLY A 140 34.76 6.63 11.74
C GLY A 140 35.92 6.62 12.74
N ASN A 141 35.69 6.19 13.99
CA ASN A 141 36.71 6.30 15.04
C ASN A 141 37.77 5.19 14.96
N GLU A 142 37.41 3.99 14.51
CA GLU A 142 38.38 2.88 14.38
C GLU A 142 39.48 3.21 13.35
N VAL A 143 39.12 3.79 12.20
CA VAL A 143 40.10 4.18 11.17
C VAL A 143 40.96 5.36 11.64
N LEU A 144 40.38 6.31 12.37
CA LEU A 144 41.12 7.44 12.95
C LEU A 144 42.08 6.97 14.06
N VAL A 145 41.64 6.07 14.94
CA VAL A 145 42.46 5.53 16.03
C VAL A 145 43.60 4.68 15.45
N LEU A 146 43.30 3.78 14.50
CA LEU A 146 44.33 3.00 13.82
C LEU A 146 45.30 3.89 13.04
N GLY A 147 44.81 4.96 12.40
CA GLY A 147 45.64 5.93 11.69
C GLY A 147 46.58 6.71 12.59
N ILE A 148 46.10 7.22 13.73
CA ILE A 148 46.92 7.93 14.73
C ILE A 148 47.96 6.99 15.34
N LEU A 149 47.60 5.74 15.61
CA LEU A 149 48.50 4.75 16.20
C LEU A 149 49.63 4.38 15.22
N PHE A 150 49.32 4.21 13.93
CA PHE A 150 50.33 4.00 12.89
C PHE A 150 51.27 5.20 12.72
N LEU A 151 50.72 6.42 12.75
CA LEU A 151 51.51 7.65 12.63
C LEU A 151 52.44 7.84 13.83
N GLY A 152 51.96 7.53 15.03
CA GLY A 152 52.76 7.56 16.26
C GLY A 152 53.92 6.58 16.21
N ILE A 153 53.67 5.33 15.79
CA ILE A 153 54.73 4.32 15.63
C ILE A 153 55.77 4.76 14.59
N TYR A 154 55.33 5.31 13.46
CA TYR A 154 56.23 5.79 12.40
C TYR A 154 57.15 6.92 12.88
N LEU A 155 56.59 7.91 13.59
CA LEU A 155 57.38 9.02 14.15
C LEU A 155 58.34 8.54 15.24
N LEU A 156 57.91 7.62 16.09
CA LEU A 156 58.73 7.08 17.16
C LEU A 156 59.88 6.24 16.60
N TRP A 157 59.66 5.49 15.53
CA TRP A 157 60.71 4.82 14.76
C TRP A 157 61.69 5.83 14.13
N GLY A 158 61.20 6.91 13.54
CA GLY A 158 62.06 7.97 12.98
C GLY A 158 62.95 8.63 14.03
N VAL A 159 62.43 8.88 15.24
CA VAL A 159 63.20 9.44 16.36
C VAL A 159 64.21 8.44 16.90
N VAL A 160 63.83 7.16 17.07
CA VAL A 160 64.72 6.11 17.58
C VAL A 160 65.84 5.80 16.59
N VAL A 161 65.54 5.69 15.29
CA VAL A 161 66.55 5.50 14.23
C VAL A 161 67.43 6.73 14.09
N GLY A 162 66.85 7.95 14.19
CA GLY A 162 67.61 9.19 14.19
C GLY A 162 68.53 9.35 15.40
N TRP A 163 68.15 8.82 16.57
CA TRP A 163 68.99 8.80 17.77
C TRP A 163 70.05 7.69 17.78
N LEU A 164 69.85 6.60 17.03
CA LEU A 164 70.78 5.48 16.95
C LEU A 164 71.82 5.62 15.82
N PHE A 165 71.54 6.43 14.79
CA PHE A 165 72.40 6.61 13.61
C PHE A 165 72.84 8.06 13.32
N GLY A 166 72.54 9.01 14.23
CA GLY A 166 73.07 10.38 14.21
C GLY A 166 74.01 10.62 15.38
#